data_AF-A0A920H891-F1
#
_entry.id   AF-A0A920H891-F1
#
_cell.length_a   1.000
_cell.length_b   1.000
_cell.length_c   1.000
_cell.angle_alpha   90.00
_cell.angle_beta   90.00
_cell.angle_gamma   90.00
#
_symmetry.space_group_name_H-M   'P 1'
#
loop_
_entity.id
_entity.type
_entity.pdbx_description
1 polymer ?
#
loop_
_entity_poly.entity_id
_entity_poly.type
_entity_poly.pdbx_seq_one_letter_code
_entity_poly.pdbx_strand_id
1 'polypeptide(L)'
;MYEEKDGEVYDLTHSGLISLAEKLIKNNNITSKDTVLSYLPLSITSNLLFTFMLSIQSGLCLSMPESNQTVEKDLQEIGPSILYAPAFIYKHIITSISFRIESAKEKNYQRYMNHTSSLMDCYNKVSNNEGGVMTKLKMMYLMLTTFSPAKNVFGLSNVKHAFVSDGVLSKNTFDFLILLE
;
A
#
# COMPACT_ATOMS: atom_id res chain seq x y z
N MET A 1 -13.57 -16.81 16.04
CA MET A 1 -12.50 -15.88 16.46
C MET A 1 -13.20 -14.73 17.17
N TYR A 2 -12.61 -14.14 18.20
CA TYR A 2 -13.21 -12.99 18.89
C TYR A 2 -12.46 -11.74 18.46
N GLU A 3 -13.19 -10.71 18.03
CA GLU A 3 -12.62 -9.39 17.77
C GLU A 3 -13.25 -8.40 18.74
N GLU A 4 -12.42 -7.74 19.53
CA GLU A 4 -12.85 -6.72 20.47
C GLU A 4 -12.73 -5.36 19.80
N LYS A 5 -13.87 -4.67 19.66
CA LYS A 5 -13.91 -3.32 19.09
C LYS A 5 -14.84 -2.47 19.94
N ASP A 6 -14.34 -1.33 20.40
CA ASP A 6 -15.09 -0.37 21.23
C ASP A 6 -15.71 -0.97 22.53
N GLY A 7 -15.07 -2.00 23.08
CA GLY A 7 -15.53 -2.69 24.30
C GLY A 7 -16.62 -3.75 24.06
N GLU A 8 -17.01 -4.00 22.81
CA GLU A 8 -17.89 -5.09 22.42
C GLU A 8 -17.08 -6.24 21.80
N VAL A 9 -17.43 -7.46 22.16
CA VAL A 9 -16.82 -8.69 21.62
C VAL A 9 -17.71 -9.21 20.50
N TYR A 10 -17.17 -9.26 19.29
CA TYR A 10 -17.87 -9.79 18.13
C TYR A 10 -17.47 -11.23 17.86
N ASP A 11 -18.48 -12.09 17.68
CA ASP A 11 -18.31 -13.47 17.25
C ASP A 11 -18.04 -13.53 15.74
N LEU A 12 -16.80 -13.87 15.40
CA LEU A 12 -16.40 -14.07 14.02
C LEU A 12 -16.52 -15.55 13.64
N THR A 13 -17.53 -15.81 12.81
CA THR A 13 -17.83 -17.13 12.25
C THR A 13 -17.00 -17.41 11.01
N HIS A 14 -16.76 -18.70 10.75
CA HIS A 14 -16.02 -19.15 9.56
C HIS A 14 -16.69 -18.71 8.25
N SER A 15 -18.02 -18.84 8.16
CA SER A 15 -18.80 -18.40 6.99
C SER A 15 -18.73 -16.88 6.79
N GLY A 16 -18.66 -16.11 7.88
CA GLY A 16 -18.46 -14.66 7.84
C GLY A 16 -17.12 -14.28 7.21
N LEU A 17 -16.03 -14.94 7.62
CA LEU A 17 -14.69 -14.70 7.05
C LEU A 17 -14.63 -15.04 5.56
N ILE A 18 -15.18 -16.18 5.15
CA ILE A 18 -15.24 -16.57 3.73
C ILE A 18 -16.02 -15.53 2.93
N SER A 19 -17.20 -15.13 3.41
CA SER A 19 -18.05 -14.15 2.71
C SER A 19 -17.36 -12.79 2.58
N LEU A 20 -16.57 -12.38 3.58
CA LEU A 20 -15.75 -11.16 3.54
C LEU A 20 -14.60 -11.29 2.54
N ALA A 21 -13.87 -12.41 2.55
CA ALA A 21 -12.79 -12.68 1.60
C ALA A 21 -13.30 -12.69 0.15
N GLU A 22 -14.43 -13.33 -0.13
CA GLU A 22 -15.06 -13.32 -1.46
C GLU A 22 -15.41 -11.90 -1.94
N LYS A 23 -15.98 -11.08 -1.05
CA LYS A 23 -16.29 -9.67 -1.37
C LYS A 23 -15.01 -8.89 -1.65
N LEU A 24 -13.95 -9.08 -0.86
CA LEU A 24 -12.67 -8.41 -1.07
C LEU A 24 -12.02 -8.82 -2.40
N ILE A 25 -12.05 -10.11 -2.75
CA ILE A 25 -11.53 -10.62 -4.02
C ILE A 25 -12.29 -10.01 -5.19
N LYS A 26 -13.62 -10.03 -5.13
CA LYS A 26 -14.47 -9.52 -6.21
C LYS A 26 -14.33 -8.00 -6.39
N ASN A 27 -14.26 -7.25 -5.29
CA ASN A 27 -14.18 -5.79 -5.35
C ASN A 27 -12.82 -5.29 -5.82
N ASN A 28 -11.73 -6.01 -5.50
CA ASN A 28 -10.37 -5.60 -5.84
C ASN A 28 -9.77 -6.39 -7.02
N ASN A 29 -10.55 -7.28 -7.65
CA ASN A 29 -10.08 -8.16 -8.74
C ASN A 29 -8.81 -8.95 -8.38
N ILE A 30 -8.76 -9.49 -7.17
CA ILE A 30 -7.60 -10.24 -6.68
C ILE A 30 -7.52 -11.60 -7.39
N THR A 31 -6.32 -11.99 -7.81
CA THR A 31 -6.06 -13.19 -8.60
C THR A 31 -4.93 -14.02 -7.99
N SER A 32 -4.77 -15.26 -8.48
CA SER A 32 -3.65 -16.13 -8.12
C SER A 32 -2.28 -15.62 -8.57
N LYS A 33 -2.22 -14.56 -9.38
CA LYS A 33 -0.97 -13.90 -9.78
C LYS A 33 -0.51 -12.85 -8.77
N ASP A 34 -1.37 -12.48 -7.83
CA ASP A 34 -1.02 -11.50 -6.81
C ASP A 34 -0.22 -12.15 -5.68
N THR A 35 0.53 -11.31 -4.98
CA THR A 35 1.40 -11.73 -3.88
C THR A 35 1.18 -10.85 -2.66
N VAL A 36 1.25 -11.42 -1.46
CA VAL A 36 1.11 -10.70 -0.18
C VAL A 36 2.18 -11.15 0.79
N LEU A 37 2.72 -10.22 1.58
CA LEU A 37 3.64 -10.52 2.69
C LEU A 37 2.90 -10.38 4.02
N SER A 38 2.77 -11.47 4.77
CA SER A 38 2.20 -11.45 6.13
C SER A 38 3.30 -11.34 7.18
N TYR A 39 3.55 -10.13 7.65
CA TYR A 39 4.51 -9.85 8.73
C TYR A 39 3.85 -9.55 10.08
N LEU A 40 2.53 -9.39 10.11
CA LEU A 40 1.77 -9.24 11.35
C LEU A 40 1.36 -10.62 11.90
N PRO A 41 1.13 -10.75 13.21
CA PRO A 41 0.61 -11.99 13.78
C PRO A 41 -0.73 -12.39 13.16
N LEU A 42 -0.91 -13.69 12.90
CA LEU A 42 -2.21 -14.26 12.46
C LEU A 42 -3.29 -14.22 13.54
N SER A 43 -2.94 -13.89 14.79
CA SER A 43 -3.90 -13.64 15.86
C SER A 43 -4.73 -12.37 15.64
N ILE A 44 -4.24 -11.44 14.82
CA ILE A 44 -4.97 -10.23 14.43
C ILE A 44 -5.94 -10.59 13.30
N THR A 45 -7.24 -10.56 13.57
CA THR A 45 -8.30 -10.98 12.64
C THR A 45 -8.18 -10.33 11.27
N SER A 46 -7.94 -9.02 11.23
CA SER A 46 -7.82 -8.28 9.98
C SER A 46 -6.60 -8.71 9.17
N ASN A 47 -5.46 -8.97 9.82
CA ASN A 47 -4.31 -9.57 9.14
C ASN A 47 -4.62 -10.98 8.62
N LEU A 48 -5.25 -11.84 9.43
CA LEU A 48 -5.69 -13.17 9.02
C LEU A 48 -6.57 -13.11 7.76
N LEU A 49 -7.52 -12.16 7.72
CA LEU A 49 -8.41 -11.95 6.58
C LEU A 49 -7.64 -11.52 5.33
N PHE A 50 -6.85 -10.44 5.43
CA PHE A 50 -6.16 -9.82 4.27
C PHE A 50 -4.94 -10.60 3.76
N THR A 51 -4.48 -11.61 4.50
CA THR A 51 -3.33 -12.42 4.08
C THR A 51 -3.72 -13.88 3.87
N PHE A 52 -4.03 -14.60 4.94
CA PHE A 52 -4.24 -16.04 4.93
C PHE A 52 -5.58 -16.45 4.31
N MET A 53 -6.69 -15.78 4.65
CA MET A 53 -7.98 -16.13 4.06
C MET A 53 -8.03 -15.74 2.57
N LEU A 54 -7.47 -14.58 2.21
CA LEU A 54 -7.34 -14.19 0.80
C LEU A 54 -6.45 -15.15 0.01
N SER A 55 -5.34 -15.66 0.58
CA SER A 55 -4.48 -16.64 -0.10
C SER A 55 -5.19 -17.94 -0.41
N ILE A 56 -5.91 -18.50 0.57
CA ILE A 56 -6.66 -19.74 0.38
C ILE A 56 -7.79 -19.56 -0.64
N GLN A 57 -8.51 -18.45 -0.59
CA GLN A 57 -9.70 -18.23 -1.41
C GLN A 57 -9.38 -17.82 -2.86
N SER A 58 -8.32 -17.01 -3.07
CA SER A 58 -7.95 -16.50 -4.42
C SER A 58 -6.80 -17.28 -5.07
N GLY A 59 -6.07 -18.09 -4.30
CA GLY A 59 -4.84 -18.75 -4.75
C GLY A 59 -3.65 -17.81 -4.89
N LEU A 60 -3.69 -16.59 -4.33
CA LEU A 60 -2.56 -15.67 -4.33
C LEU A 60 -1.38 -16.25 -3.53
N CYS A 61 -0.17 -15.78 -3.83
CA CYS A 61 1.03 -16.22 -3.12
C CYS A 61 1.13 -15.50 -1.77
N LEU A 62 1.10 -16.26 -0.68
CA LEU A 62 1.38 -15.78 0.67
C LEU A 62 2.84 -16.02 1.02
N SER A 63 3.58 -14.96 1.30
CA SER A 63 4.93 -15.02 1.83
C SER A 63 4.96 -14.60 3.30
N MET A 64 5.90 -15.16 4.06
CA MET A 64 6.16 -14.75 5.44
C MET A 64 7.63 -14.32 5.58
N PRO A 65 7.90 -13.23 6.32
CA PRO A 65 9.26 -12.81 6.58
C PRO A 65 9.96 -13.83 7.49
N GLU A 66 11.28 -13.90 7.39
CA GLU A 66 12.10 -14.75 8.27
C GLU A 66 12.02 -14.27 9.73
N SER A 67 11.97 -12.95 9.93
CA SER A 67 11.79 -12.35 11.25
C SER A 67 11.19 -10.94 11.14
N ASN A 68 10.72 -10.39 12.27
CA ASN A 68 10.24 -9.00 12.32
C ASN A 68 11.34 -7.97 11.96
N GLN A 69 12.61 -8.33 12.10
CA GLN A 69 13.74 -7.44 11.77
C GLN A 69 14.03 -7.41 10.27
N THR A 70 13.63 -8.44 9.51
CA THR A 70 13.89 -8.56 8.07
C THR A 70 12.75 -8.05 7.21
N VAL A 71 11.61 -7.65 7.79
CA VAL A 71 10.39 -7.25 7.06
C VAL A 71 10.65 -6.23 5.96
N GLU A 72 11.44 -5.18 6.22
CA GLU A 72 11.72 -4.16 5.19
C GLU A 72 12.54 -4.71 4.02
N LYS A 73 13.48 -5.60 4.31
CA LYS A 73 14.30 -6.26 3.29
C LYS A 73 13.46 -7.28 2.51
N ASP A 74 12.65 -8.06 3.21
CA ASP A 74 11.76 -9.06 2.62
C ASP A 74 10.68 -8.39 1.74
N LEU A 75 10.16 -7.22 2.15
CA LEU A 75 9.28 -6.38 1.32
C LEU A 75 9.96 -5.95 0.02
N GLN A 76 11.23 -5.52 0.09
CA GLN A 76 12.01 -5.13 -1.09
C GLN A 76 12.28 -6.31 -2.02
N GLU A 77 12.61 -7.46 -1.47
CA GLU A 77 12.97 -8.66 -2.24
C GLU A 77 11.75 -9.32 -2.89
N ILE A 78 10.65 -9.44 -2.14
CA ILE A 78 9.42 -10.09 -2.61
C ILE A 78 8.61 -9.15 -3.52
N GLY A 79 8.57 -7.85 -3.20
CA GLY A 79 7.78 -6.87 -3.94
C GLY A 79 6.29 -7.24 -4.03
N PRO A 80 5.56 -7.29 -2.90
CA PRO A 80 4.20 -7.80 -2.87
C PRO A 80 3.24 -6.96 -3.73
N SER A 81 2.25 -7.62 -4.31
CA SER A 81 1.18 -6.96 -5.09
C SER A 81 0.14 -6.32 -4.18
N ILE A 82 -0.05 -6.88 -2.99
CA ILE A 82 -0.98 -6.39 -1.97
C ILE A 82 -0.17 -6.03 -0.73
N LEU A 83 -0.31 -4.79 -0.26
CA LEU A 83 0.30 -4.32 0.97
C LEU A 83 -0.79 -4.06 2.01
N TYR A 84 -0.82 -4.88 3.05
CA TYR A 84 -1.62 -4.62 4.24
C TYR A 84 -0.71 -4.08 5.34
N ALA A 85 -0.97 -2.88 5.83
CA ALA A 85 -0.16 -2.29 6.89
C ALA A 85 -0.93 -1.33 7.82
N PRO A 86 -0.54 -1.23 9.10
CA PRO A 86 -0.98 -0.16 9.98
C PRO A 86 -0.52 1.23 9.52
N ALA A 87 -1.25 2.28 9.88
CA ALA A 87 -0.94 3.66 9.49
C ALA A 87 0.50 4.11 9.84
N PHE A 88 1.06 3.63 10.96
CA PHE A 88 2.40 4.02 11.37
C PHE A 88 3.50 3.49 10.44
N ILE A 89 3.29 2.34 9.77
CA ILE A 89 4.25 1.77 8.83
C ILE A 89 4.32 2.63 7.57
N TYR A 90 3.18 3.06 7.05
CA TYR A 90 3.14 4.01 5.95
C TYR A 90 3.84 5.33 6.32
N LYS A 91 3.61 5.84 7.53
CA LYS A 91 4.31 7.03 8.04
C LYS A 91 5.82 6.81 8.10
N HIS A 92 6.28 5.64 8.55
CA HIS A 92 7.70 5.28 8.58
C HIS A 92 8.33 5.30 7.19
N ILE A 93 7.67 4.66 6.21
CA ILE A 93 8.11 4.64 4.81
C ILE A 93 8.23 6.06 4.26
N ILE A 94 7.20 6.90 4.43
CA ILE A 94 7.18 8.27 3.93
C ILE A 94 8.26 9.13 4.59
N THR A 95 8.43 8.99 5.91
CA THR A 95 9.45 9.73 6.66
C THR A 95 10.84 9.31 6.16
N SER A 96 11.06 8.02 5.93
CA SER A 96 12.33 7.50 5.41
C SER A 96 12.62 7.99 4.00
N ILE A 97 11.62 8.03 3.12
CA ILE A 97 11.73 8.63 1.78
C ILE A 97 12.07 10.12 1.90
N SER A 98 11.35 10.85 2.76
CA SER A 98 11.53 12.30 2.94
C SER A 98 12.94 12.64 3.41
N PHE A 99 13.47 11.89 4.39
CA PHE A 99 14.83 12.07 4.88
C PHE A 99 15.89 11.82 3.79
N ARG A 100 15.70 10.81 2.95
CA ARG A 100 16.59 10.53 1.81
C ARG A 100 16.55 11.63 0.75
N ILE A 101 15.41 12.28 0.56
CA ILE A 101 15.26 13.40 -0.37
C ILE A 101 15.90 14.67 0.20
N GLU A 102 15.69 14.95 1.48
CA GLU A 102 16.28 16.09 2.18
C GLU A 102 17.82 16.00 2.25
N SER A 103 18.36 14.80 2.39
CA SER A 103 19.82 14.55 2.34
C SER A 103 20.40 14.54 0.92
N ALA A 104 19.59 14.68 -0.14
CA ALA A 104 20.08 14.74 -1.51
C ALA A 104 20.64 16.13 -1.86
N LYS A 105 21.34 16.25 -3.01
CA LYS A 105 21.78 17.56 -3.53
C LYS A 105 20.58 18.48 -3.72
N GLU A 106 20.74 19.77 -3.42
CA GLU A 106 19.69 20.80 -3.53
C GLU A 106 18.89 20.71 -4.85
N LYS A 107 19.58 20.50 -5.99
CA LYS A 107 18.92 20.35 -7.29
C LYS A 107 17.95 19.15 -7.36
N ASN A 108 18.29 18.04 -6.73
CA ASN A 108 17.44 16.85 -6.69
C ASN A 108 16.27 17.03 -5.72
N TYR A 109 16.49 17.71 -4.59
CA TYR A 109 15.45 18.10 -3.64
C TYR A 109 14.39 18.99 -4.32
N GLN A 110 14.83 20.08 -4.95
CA GLN A 110 13.95 21.00 -5.68
C GLN A 110 13.20 20.29 -6.81
N ARG A 111 13.86 19.39 -7.55
CA ARG A 111 13.22 18.58 -8.58
C ARG A 111 12.11 17.71 -7.99
N TYR A 112 12.36 17.01 -6.88
CA TYR A 112 11.35 16.15 -6.24
C TYR A 112 10.15 16.96 -5.74
N MET A 113 10.39 18.10 -5.10
CA MET A 113 9.32 18.99 -4.62
C MET A 113 8.45 19.49 -5.77
N ASN A 114 9.06 19.95 -6.86
CA ASN A 114 8.35 20.41 -8.06
C ASN A 114 7.56 19.29 -8.75
N HIS A 115 8.09 18.07 -8.75
CA HIS A 115 7.42 16.91 -9.32
C HIS A 115 6.24 16.45 -8.47
N THR A 116 6.35 16.54 -7.15
CA THR A 116 5.27 16.19 -6.20
C THR A 116 4.10 17.16 -6.31
N SER A 117 4.35 18.46 -6.33
CA SER A 117 3.29 19.47 -6.54
C SER A 117 2.63 19.30 -7.91
N SER A 118 3.43 19.13 -8.97
CA SER A 118 2.91 18.90 -10.32
C SER A 118 2.07 17.63 -10.44
N LEU A 119 2.44 16.55 -9.74
CA LEU A 119 1.69 15.30 -9.75
C LEU A 119 0.35 15.48 -9.02
N MET A 120 0.34 16.15 -7.86
CA MET A 120 -0.90 16.40 -7.12
C MET A 120 -1.87 17.29 -7.91
N ASP A 121 -1.36 18.31 -8.61
CA ASP A 121 -2.18 19.13 -9.52
C ASP A 121 -2.78 18.31 -10.66
N CYS A 122 -2.01 17.38 -11.24
CA CYS A 122 -2.49 16.49 -12.29
C CYS A 122 -3.56 15.54 -11.74
N TYR A 123 -3.34 14.98 -10.55
CA TYR A 123 -4.27 14.08 -9.88
C TYR A 123 -5.60 14.78 -9.58
N ASN A 124 -5.57 15.98 -9.01
CA ASN A 124 -6.77 16.77 -8.72
C ASN A 124 -7.59 17.07 -10.00
N LYS A 125 -6.91 17.41 -11.11
CA LYS A 125 -7.58 17.64 -12.41
C LYS A 125 -8.23 16.37 -12.95
N VAL A 126 -7.56 15.23 -12.83
CA VAL A 126 -8.11 13.94 -13.27
C VAL A 126 -9.30 13.54 -12.40
N SER A 127 -9.21 13.73 -11.08
CA SER A 127 -10.30 13.47 -10.13
C SER A 127 -11.54 14.33 -10.40
N ASN A 128 -11.35 15.61 -10.75
CA ASN A 128 -12.44 16.52 -11.12
C ASN A 128 -12.97 16.33 -12.55
N ASN A 129 -12.55 15.29 -13.29
CA ASN A 129 -12.87 15.06 -14.71
C ASN A 129 -12.46 16.21 -15.67
N GLU A 130 -11.55 17.08 -15.24
CA GLU A 130 -10.98 18.17 -16.05
C GLU A 130 -9.66 17.75 -16.74
N GLY A 131 -9.21 16.52 -16.49
CA GLY A 131 -7.95 15.98 -16.99
C GLY A 131 -8.02 15.53 -18.44
N GLY A 132 -7.41 16.29 -19.35
CA GLY A 132 -7.15 15.84 -20.72
C GLY A 132 -6.07 14.75 -20.81
N VAL A 133 -5.88 14.19 -22.02
CA VAL A 133 -4.85 13.18 -22.32
C VAL A 133 -3.44 13.66 -21.94
N MET A 134 -3.16 14.96 -22.12
CA MET A 134 -1.88 15.57 -21.78
C MET A 134 -1.56 15.50 -20.27
N THR A 135 -2.58 15.64 -19.42
CA THR A 135 -2.44 15.54 -17.96
C THR A 135 -2.07 14.11 -17.57
N LYS A 136 -2.71 13.11 -18.18
CA LYS A 136 -2.39 11.69 -17.95
C LYS A 136 -0.97 11.33 -18.39
N LEU A 137 -0.53 11.83 -19.54
CA LEU A 137 0.85 11.64 -20.03
C LEU A 137 1.87 12.30 -19.10
N LYS A 138 1.60 13.53 -18.63
CA LYS A 138 2.47 14.21 -17.66
C LYS A 138 2.55 13.44 -16.35
N MET A 139 1.42 12.93 -15.85
CA MET A 139 1.38 12.09 -14.65
C MET A 139 2.20 10.81 -14.82
N MET A 140 2.06 10.12 -15.94
CA MET A 140 2.84 8.91 -16.27
C MET A 140 4.35 9.21 -16.32
N TYR A 141 4.75 10.32 -16.92
CA TYR A 141 6.15 10.75 -16.97
C TYR A 141 6.72 11.05 -15.57
N LEU A 142 5.96 11.76 -14.73
CA LEU A 142 6.37 12.08 -13.35
C LEU A 142 6.52 10.81 -12.51
N MET A 143 5.55 9.90 -12.61
CA MET A 143 5.57 8.60 -11.94
C MET A 143 6.81 7.79 -12.34
N LEU A 144 7.06 7.63 -13.63
CA LEU A 144 8.14 6.78 -14.12
C LEU A 144 9.53 7.35 -13.81
N THR A 145 9.69 8.67 -13.88
CA THR A 145 11.02 9.30 -13.73
C THR A 145 11.46 9.50 -12.28
N THR A 146 10.51 9.68 -11.36
CA THR A 146 10.83 10.20 -10.01
C THR A 146 10.26 9.31 -8.91
N PHE A 147 9.00 8.90 -9.02
CA PHE A 147 8.35 8.13 -7.97
C PHE A 147 8.60 6.63 -8.08
N SER A 148 8.69 6.07 -9.28
CA SER A 148 8.98 4.64 -9.49
C SER A 148 10.34 4.22 -8.87
N PRO A 149 11.44 4.98 -9.05
CA PRO A 149 12.69 4.69 -8.34
C PRO A 149 12.55 4.79 -6.81
N ALA A 150 11.78 5.76 -6.32
CA ALA A 150 11.57 5.96 -4.88
C ALA A 150 10.74 4.83 -4.25
N LYS A 151 9.70 4.35 -4.96
CA LYS A 151 8.91 3.18 -4.56
C LYS A 151 9.76 1.91 -4.50
N ASN A 152 10.67 1.74 -5.46
CA ASN A 152 11.49 0.54 -5.57
C ASN A 152 12.40 0.33 -4.36
N VAL A 153 12.81 1.42 -3.71
CA VAL A 153 13.60 1.35 -2.47
C VAL A 153 12.87 0.62 -1.35
N PHE A 154 11.54 0.53 -1.38
CA PHE A 154 10.74 -0.17 -0.35
C PHE A 154 9.98 -1.39 -0.91
N GLY A 155 10.30 -1.82 -2.14
CA GLY A 155 9.59 -2.92 -2.80
C GLY A 155 8.17 -2.58 -3.24
N LEU A 156 7.82 -1.29 -3.27
CA LEU A 156 6.46 -0.83 -3.51
C LEU A 156 6.12 -0.67 -5.00
N SER A 157 7.04 -1.03 -5.90
CA SER A 157 6.89 -0.86 -7.34
C SER A 157 5.77 -1.72 -7.93
N ASN A 158 5.50 -2.88 -7.33
CA ASN A 158 4.51 -3.86 -7.81
C ASN A 158 3.20 -3.82 -7.01
N VAL A 159 3.08 -2.93 -6.03
CA VAL A 159 1.89 -2.81 -5.20
C VAL A 159 0.73 -2.27 -6.05
N LYS A 160 -0.34 -3.04 -6.14
CA LYS A 160 -1.60 -2.68 -6.81
C LYS A 160 -2.66 -2.24 -5.81
N HIS A 161 -2.65 -2.85 -4.62
CA HIS A 161 -3.63 -2.56 -3.57
C HIS A 161 -2.90 -2.32 -2.24
N ALA A 162 -3.15 -1.16 -1.65
CA ALA A 162 -2.64 -0.80 -0.34
C ALA A 162 -3.81 -0.67 0.64
N PHE A 163 -3.88 -1.58 1.62
CA PHE A 163 -4.88 -1.60 2.66
C PHE A 163 -4.29 -1.07 3.97
N VAL A 164 -5.10 -0.31 4.71
CA VAL A 164 -4.73 0.24 6.01
C VAL A 164 -5.51 -0.48 7.10
N SER A 165 -4.80 -1.02 8.09
CA SER A 165 -5.44 -1.80 9.18
C SER A 165 -6.24 -0.92 10.13
N ASP A 166 -5.62 0.18 10.55
CA ASP A 166 -6.12 1.04 11.61
C ASP A 166 -5.40 2.40 11.60
N GLY A 167 -6.09 3.42 12.12
CA GLY A 167 -5.58 4.78 12.29
C GLY A 167 -6.05 5.79 11.24
N VAL A 168 -6.03 7.07 11.63
CA VAL A 168 -6.31 8.19 10.72
C VAL A 168 -5.07 8.48 9.89
N LEU A 169 -5.22 8.42 8.57
CA LEU A 169 -4.16 8.81 7.65
C LEU A 169 -4.03 10.33 7.62
N SER A 170 -2.81 10.83 7.82
CA SER A 170 -2.52 12.23 7.53
C SER A 170 -2.61 12.47 6.02
N LYS A 171 -2.88 13.72 5.62
CA LYS A 171 -2.97 14.12 4.20
C LYS A 171 -1.76 13.62 3.40
N ASN A 172 -0.55 13.79 3.92
CA ASN A 172 0.68 13.33 3.25
C ASN A 172 0.73 11.81 3.06
N THR A 173 0.13 11.04 3.97
CA THR A 173 0.05 9.57 3.86
C THR A 173 -0.96 9.15 2.82
N PHE A 174 -2.06 9.87 2.73
CA PHE A 174 -3.06 9.70 1.68
C PHE A 174 -2.50 10.02 0.30
N ASP A 175 -1.79 11.15 0.17
CA ASP A 175 -1.12 11.54 -1.09
C ASP A 175 -0.09 10.48 -1.52
N PHE A 176 0.59 9.84 -0.57
CA PHE A 176 1.49 8.71 -0.85
C PHE A 176 0.77 7.42 -1.26
N LEU A 177 -0.40 7.12 -0.70
CA LEU A 177 -1.20 5.97 -1.15
C LEU A 177 -1.71 6.15 -2.58
N ILE A 178 -2.11 7.37 -2.95
CA ILE A 178 -2.41 7.73 -4.34
C ILE A 178 -1.18 7.54 -5.22
N LEU A 179 0.00 7.88 -4.70
CA LEU A 179 1.22 7.60 -5.44
C LEU A 179 1.43 6.11 -5.66
N LEU A 180 0.92 5.21 -4.81
CA LEU A 180 1.10 3.77 -4.92
C LEU A 180 0.22 3.12 -6.02
N GLU A 181 -1.02 3.57 -6.19
CA GLU A 181 -1.93 3.17 -7.28
C GLU A 181 -1.43 3.61 -8.67
#